data_AF-Q4DHW8-F1
#
_entry.id   AF-Q4DHW8-F1
#
_cell.length_a   1.000
_cell.length_b   1.000
_cell.length_c   1.000
_cell.angle_alpha   90.00
_cell.angle_beta   90.00
_cell.angle_gamma   90.00
#
_symmetry.space_group_name_H-M   'P 1'
#
loop_
_entity.id
_entity.type
_entity.pdbx_description
1 polymer ?
#
loop_
_entity_poly.entity_id
_entity_poly.type
_entity_poly.pdbx_seq_one_letter_code
_entity_poly.pdbx_strand_id
1 'polypeptide(L)'
;MKRRNVLLFAFVLLLNLHIVPFASAQTSPSTSEHIIVFGGPNWEFVVQNKLTELKAALIKDIGPQLLRKYAFLTIINVSSVEFNKNLRVHITVLQALLSKGPSSRLLHLWPPDEANSMITQGAFSNTLALYPGPERATVISVQLAEKETGSIISDEFLLRLFKLGYAILSLMAVLLFIVLVWMCCQGCGSKPVEEGAEPYPVN
;
A
#
# COMPACT_ATOMS: atom_id res chain seq x y z
N MET A 1 31.13 -30.41 -9.45
CA MET A 1 30.51 -29.31 -10.22
C MET A 1 31.58 -28.34 -10.69
N LYS A 2 31.67 -28.06 -12.00
CA LYS A 2 32.61 -27.05 -12.53
C LYS A 2 32.31 -25.71 -11.86
N ARG A 3 33.34 -24.99 -11.38
CA ARG A 3 33.26 -23.69 -10.66
C ARG A 3 32.26 -22.68 -11.27
N ARG A 4 32.05 -22.77 -12.59
CA ARG A 4 31.04 -22.06 -13.39
C ARG A 4 29.59 -22.22 -12.90
N ASN A 5 29.18 -23.42 -12.48
CA ASN A 5 27.78 -23.68 -12.11
C ASN A 5 27.46 -23.15 -10.71
N VAL A 6 28.44 -23.07 -9.80
CA VAL A 6 28.23 -22.59 -8.43
C VAL A 6 27.95 -21.09 -8.40
N LEU A 7 28.66 -20.30 -9.22
CA LEU A 7 28.44 -18.85 -9.32
C LEU A 7 27.08 -18.52 -9.93
N LEU A 8 26.67 -19.22 -11.00
CA LEU A 8 25.34 -19.06 -11.59
C LEU A 8 24.24 -19.42 -10.59
N PHE A 9 24.41 -20.50 -9.83
CA PHE A 9 23.42 -20.91 -8.84
C PHE A 9 23.29 -19.88 -7.71
N ALA A 10 24.42 -19.38 -7.19
CA ALA A 10 24.41 -18.34 -6.15
C ALA A 10 23.76 -17.04 -6.65
N PHE A 11 24.00 -16.66 -7.91
CA PHE A 11 23.42 -15.48 -8.52
C PHE A 11 21.90 -15.62 -8.72
N VAL A 12 21.43 -16.76 -9.22
CA VAL A 12 19.99 -17.05 -9.34
C VAL A 12 19.33 -17.04 -7.96
N LEU A 13 19.98 -17.59 -6.93
CA LEU A 13 19.44 -17.63 -5.56
C LEU A 13 19.33 -16.23 -4.94
N LEU A 14 20.32 -15.36 -5.18
CA LEU A 14 20.29 -13.94 -4.79
C LEU A 14 19.20 -13.16 -5.53
N LEU A 15 19.02 -13.39 -6.83
CA LEU A 15 17.99 -12.70 -7.63
C LEU A 15 16.57 -13.06 -7.16
N ASN A 16 16.35 -14.33 -6.81
CA ASN A 16 15.04 -14.81 -6.32
C ASN A 16 14.73 -14.35 -4.89
N LEU A 17 15.73 -14.00 -4.07
CA LEU A 17 15.51 -13.52 -2.70
C LEU A 17 14.84 -12.14 -2.65
N HIS A 18 14.93 -11.34 -3.73
CA HIS A 18 14.41 -9.97 -3.76
C HIS A 18 12.95 -9.83 -4.22
N ILE A 19 12.28 -10.93 -4.65
CA ILE A 19 10.88 -10.88 -5.17
C ILE A 19 9.87 -11.32 -4.11
N VAL A 20 10.21 -11.33 -2.83
CA VAL A 20 9.19 -11.37 -1.79
C VAL A 20 8.89 -9.94 -1.39
N PRO A 21 7.87 -9.26 -1.98
CA PRO A 21 7.30 -8.12 -1.31
C PRO A 21 6.74 -8.65 0.00
N PHE A 22 7.51 -8.49 1.08
CA PHE A 22 7.00 -8.64 2.41
C PHE A 22 5.85 -7.65 2.51
N ALA A 23 4.62 -8.17 2.42
CA ALA A 23 3.44 -7.49 2.91
C ALA A 23 3.73 -7.19 4.37
N SER A 24 4.21 -5.98 4.64
CA SER A 24 4.52 -5.52 5.98
C SER A 24 3.23 -5.54 6.76
N ALA A 25 3.10 -6.48 7.70
CA ALA A 25 2.08 -6.42 8.73
C ALA A 25 2.17 -5.05 9.40
N GLN A 26 1.18 -4.19 9.13
CA GLN A 26 1.16 -2.83 9.64
C GLN A 26 0.93 -2.89 11.15
N THR A 27 1.95 -2.58 11.95
CA THR A 27 1.84 -2.52 13.42
C THR A 27 1.39 -1.16 13.92
N SER A 28 1.46 -0.13 13.08
CA SER A 28 1.08 1.23 13.42
C SER A 28 -0.44 1.41 13.28
N PRO A 29 -1.06 2.27 14.09
CA PRO A 29 -2.45 2.67 13.86
C PRO A 29 -2.64 3.18 12.43
N SER A 30 -3.74 2.78 11.80
CA SER A 30 -4.17 3.25 10.48
C SER A 30 -5.19 4.35 10.70
N THR A 31 -4.94 5.52 10.11
CA THR A 31 -5.87 6.63 10.12
C THR A 31 -6.26 6.92 8.68
N SER A 32 -7.56 7.01 8.43
CA SER A 32 -8.15 7.32 7.12
C SER A 32 -9.17 8.44 7.27
N GLU A 33 -9.28 9.27 6.25
CA GLU A 33 -10.23 10.37 6.17
C GLU A 33 -11.17 10.12 5.01
N HIS A 34 -12.46 10.35 5.24
CA HIS A 34 -13.53 10.06 4.31
C HIS A 34 -14.46 11.25 4.21
N ILE A 35 -15.02 11.44 3.03
CA ILE A 35 -16.03 12.43 2.74
C ILE A 35 -17.29 11.71 2.29
N ILE A 36 -18.37 11.93 3.03
CA ILE A 36 -19.70 11.43 2.69
C ILE A 36 -20.56 12.60 2.24
N VAL A 37 -21.21 12.44 1.10
CA VAL A 37 -22.12 13.45 0.54
C VAL A 37 -23.52 12.88 0.50
N PHE A 38 -24.47 13.58 1.12
CA PHE A 38 -25.88 13.26 1.09
C PHE A 38 -26.65 14.30 0.26
N GLY A 39 -27.56 13.81 -0.57
CA GLY A 39 -28.51 14.62 -1.33
C GLY A 39 -29.71 15.01 -0.49
N GLY A 40 -30.25 16.19 -0.78
CA GLY A 40 -31.46 16.72 -0.15
C GLY A 40 -31.30 18.20 0.22
N PRO A 41 -32.14 19.12 -0.26
CA PRO A 41 -31.99 20.55 0.03
C PRO A 41 -32.21 20.92 1.50
N ASN A 42 -32.93 20.12 2.29
CA ASN A 42 -33.34 20.50 3.64
C ASN A 42 -32.37 20.03 4.75
N TRP A 43 -31.17 19.59 4.39
CA TRP A 43 -30.16 19.21 5.38
C TRP A 43 -29.70 20.39 6.24
N GLU A 44 -29.79 21.63 5.74
CA GLU A 44 -29.44 22.84 6.48
C GLU A 44 -30.10 22.91 7.87
N PHE A 45 -31.40 22.58 7.94
CA PHE A 45 -32.13 22.55 9.21
C PHE A 45 -31.50 21.56 10.20
N VAL A 46 -31.09 20.38 9.74
CA VAL A 46 -30.47 19.34 10.59
C VAL A 46 -29.09 19.80 11.06
N VAL A 47 -28.31 20.42 10.19
CA VAL A 47 -26.98 20.94 10.54
C VAL A 47 -27.08 22.05 11.59
N GLN A 48 -28.07 22.94 11.49
CA GLN A 48 -28.23 24.06 12.42
C GLN A 48 -28.85 23.64 13.76
N ASN A 49 -29.83 22.72 13.76
CA ASN A 49 -30.66 22.42 14.94
C ASN A 49 -30.37 21.06 15.57
N LYS A 50 -29.81 20.11 14.82
CA LYS A 50 -29.68 18.70 15.20
C LYS A 50 -28.28 18.15 14.95
N LEU A 51 -27.25 19.00 14.99
CA LEU A 51 -25.87 18.60 14.67
C LEU A 51 -25.39 17.42 15.53
N THR A 52 -25.68 17.43 16.83
CA THR A 52 -25.27 16.34 17.74
C THR A 52 -25.98 15.03 17.41
N GLU A 53 -27.29 15.07 17.12
CA GLU A 53 -28.07 13.90 16.68
C GLU A 53 -27.53 13.36 15.35
N LEU A 54 -27.19 14.25 14.41
CA LEU A 54 -26.60 13.91 13.12
C LEU A 54 -25.26 13.19 13.29
N LYS A 55 -24.35 13.74 14.11
CA LYS A 55 -23.06 13.11 14.39
C LYS A 55 -23.23 11.73 15.02
N ALA A 56 -24.16 11.59 15.98
CA ALA A 56 -24.44 10.30 16.61
C ALA A 56 -25.04 9.29 15.62
N ALA A 57 -25.96 9.72 14.76
CA ALA A 57 -26.57 8.87 13.73
C ALA A 57 -25.54 8.38 12.70
N LEU A 58 -24.63 9.25 12.26
CA LEU A 58 -23.52 8.89 11.37
C LEU A 58 -22.62 7.82 12.00
N ILE A 59 -22.20 8.02 13.25
CA ILE A 59 -21.37 7.04 13.97
C ILE A 59 -22.12 5.71 14.13
N LYS A 60 -23.43 5.75 14.39
CA LYS A 60 -24.28 4.56 14.54
C LYS A 60 -24.45 3.80 13.22
N ASP A 61 -24.50 4.48 12.09
CA ASP A 61 -24.59 3.84 10.77
C ASP A 61 -23.25 3.27 10.31
N ILE A 62 -22.15 3.97 10.57
CA ILE A 62 -20.80 3.59 10.13
C ILE A 62 -20.18 2.52 11.05
N GLY A 63 -20.39 2.65 12.36
CA GLY A 63 -19.80 1.80 13.39
C GLY A 63 -19.91 0.30 13.09
N PRO A 64 -21.12 -0.24 12.83
CA PRO A 64 -21.30 -1.65 12.51
C PRO A 64 -20.55 -2.12 11.25
N GLN A 65 -20.31 -1.24 10.27
CA GLN A 65 -19.56 -1.58 9.06
C GLN A 65 -18.06 -1.72 9.34
N LEU A 66 -17.55 -0.94 10.31
CA LEU A 66 -16.13 -0.90 10.65
C LEU A 66 -15.74 -1.75 11.85
N LEU A 67 -16.70 -2.25 12.61
CA LEU A 67 -16.44 -2.96 13.85
C LEU A 67 -15.92 -4.38 13.59
N ARG A 68 -14.67 -4.63 14.02
CA ARG A 68 -14.09 -5.98 14.13
C ARG A 68 -13.68 -6.25 15.57
N LYS A 69 -14.66 -6.66 16.40
CA LYS A 69 -14.58 -6.81 17.87
C LYS A 69 -13.29 -7.45 18.42
N TYR A 70 -12.68 -8.38 17.69
CA TYR A 70 -11.51 -9.14 18.16
C TYR A 70 -10.20 -8.82 17.42
N ALA A 71 -10.21 -7.91 16.44
CA ALA A 71 -9.03 -7.59 15.65
C ALA A 71 -8.44 -6.24 16.05
N PHE A 72 -9.23 -5.18 15.94
CA PHE A 72 -8.76 -3.81 16.16
C PHE A 72 -9.84 -2.93 16.81
N LEU A 73 -9.37 -1.97 17.61
CA LEU A 73 -10.16 -0.86 18.09
C LEU A 73 -10.43 0.08 16.91
N THR A 74 -11.67 0.52 16.76
CA THR A 74 -12.06 1.52 15.76
C THR A 74 -12.64 2.73 16.46
N ILE A 75 -12.12 3.91 16.15
CA ILE A 75 -12.62 5.20 16.60
C ILE A 75 -13.07 5.96 15.37
N ILE A 76 -14.34 6.40 15.36
CA ILE A 76 -14.93 7.18 14.28
C ILE A 76 -15.22 8.56 14.83
N ASN A 77 -14.67 9.58 14.19
CA ASN A 77 -14.92 10.97 14.54
C ASN A 77 -15.51 11.72 13.34
N VAL A 78 -16.51 12.56 13.59
CA VAL A 78 -17.07 13.47 12.58
C VAL A 78 -16.37 14.82 12.70
N SER A 79 -15.36 15.01 11.86
CA SER A 79 -14.40 16.11 11.90
C SER A 79 -15.03 17.43 11.46
N SER A 80 -15.79 17.43 10.37
CA SER A 80 -16.56 18.60 9.93
C SER A 80 -17.87 18.18 9.28
N VAL A 81 -18.83 19.10 9.33
CA VAL A 81 -20.13 18.96 8.68
C VAL A 81 -20.41 20.29 8.00
N GLU A 82 -20.56 20.25 6.68
CA GLU A 82 -20.78 21.41 5.83
C GLU A 82 -22.04 21.20 5.00
N PHE A 83 -22.75 22.29 4.72
CA PHE A 83 -23.90 22.26 3.84
C PHE A 83 -23.70 23.27 2.72
N ASN A 84 -23.70 22.78 1.47
CA ASN A 84 -23.71 23.60 0.27
C ASN A 84 -24.53 22.87 -0.80
N LYS A 85 -25.85 23.09 -0.80
CA LYS A 85 -26.88 22.36 -1.57
C LYS A 85 -27.04 20.88 -1.17
N ASN A 86 -25.93 20.22 -0.86
CA ASN A 86 -25.83 18.87 -0.33
C ASN A 86 -25.13 18.92 1.03
N LEU A 87 -25.40 17.91 1.87
CA LEU A 87 -24.69 17.72 3.12
C LEU A 87 -23.37 17.02 2.83
N ARG A 88 -22.25 17.65 3.20
CA ARG A 88 -20.90 17.10 3.11
C ARG A 88 -20.38 16.85 4.53
N VAL A 89 -19.99 15.62 4.80
CA VAL A 89 -19.53 15.19 6.12
C VAL A 89 -18.11 14.66 5.99
N HIS A 90 -17.18 15.24 6.74
CA HIS A 90 -15.83 14.74 6.86
C HIS A 90 -15.73 13.85 8.09
N ILE A 91 -15.20 12.65 7.89
CA ILE A 91 -15.12 11.61 8.91
C ILE A 91 -13.69 11.11 8.96
N THR A 92 -13.14 11.04 10.16
CA THR A 92 -11.85 10.43 10.42
C THR A 92 -12.07 9.10 11.11
N VAL A 93 -11.47 8.05 10.54
CA VAL A 93 -11.50 6.69 11.08
C VAL A 93 -10.09 6.34 11.52
N LEU A 94 -9.95 6.04 12.81
CA LEU A 94 -8.71 5.51 13.38
C LEU A 94 -8.92 4.05 13.74
N GLN A 95 -8.03 3.20 13.28
CA GLN A 95 -7.97 1.79 13.63
C GLN A 95 -6.64 1.44 14.28
N ALA A 96 -6.69 0.70 15.39
CA ALA A 96 -5.50 0.26 16.11
C ALA A 96 -5.66 -1.19 16.57
N LEU A 97 -4.63 -2.02 16.37
CA LEU A 97 -4.65 -3.43 16.77
C LEU A 97 -4.86 -3.57 18.28
N LEU A 98 -5.76 -4.48 18.69
CA LEU A 98 -6.08 -4.69 20.12
C LEU A 98 -4.96 -5.44 20.87
N SER A 99 -4.21 -6.29 20.19
CA SER A 99 -3.15 -7.10 20.78
C SER A 99 -1.82 -6.88 20.07
N LYS A 100 -0.75 -6.70 20.87
CA LYS A 100 0.64 -6.66 20.41
C LYS A 100 1.32 -8.04 20.45
N GLY A 101 0.55 -9.12 20.58
CA GLY A 101 1.08 -10.48 20.67
C GLY A 101 1.67 -11.01 19.35
N PRO A 102 2.27 -12.21 19.33
CA PRO A 102 2.82 -12.82 18.12
C PRO A 102 1.76 -13.00 17.02
N SER A 103 0.51 -13.23 17.40
CA SER A 103 -0.62 -13.32 16.48
C SER A 103 -1.07 -11.99 15.87
N SER A 104 -0.53 -10.85 16.32
CA SER A 104 -0.84 -9.53 15.73
C SER A 104 -0.50 -9.45 14.24
N ARG A 105 0.49 -10.24 13.79
CA ARG A 105 0.86 -10.36 12.37
C ARG A 105 -0.23 -11.00 11.49
N LEU A 106 -1.16 -11.74 12.09
CA LEU A 106 -2.31 -12.33 11.40
C LEU A 106 -3.49 -11.35 11.32
N LEU A 107 -3.43 -10.24 12.06
CA LEU A 107 -4.49 -9.25 12.08
C LEU A 107 -4.24 -8.26 10.94
N HIS A 108 -5.20 -8.20 10.03
CA HIS A 108 -5.20 -7.25 8.92
C HIS A 108 -5.93 -5.98 9.36
N LEU A 109 -5.19 -4.87 9.42
CA LEU A 109 -5.77 -3.54 9.61
C LEU A 109 -6.29 -3.07 8.26
N TRP A 110 -7.50 -2.52 8.21
CA TRP A 110 -8.05 -2.12 6.92
C TRP A 110 -7.28 -0.94 6.35
N PRO A 111 -6.80 -1.06 5.09
CA PRO A 111 -6.31 0.11 4.39
C PRO A 111 -7.47 1.09 4.15
N PRO A 112 -7.16 2.38 3.89
CA PRO A 112 -8.16 3.40 3.64
C PRO A 112 -9.20 3.00 2.59
N ASP A 113 -8.80 2.33 1.50
CA ASP A 113 -9.69 1.88 0.43
C ASP A 113 -10.71 0.83 0.90
N GLU A 114 -10.27 -0.11 1.74
CA GLU A 114 -11.16 -1.14 2.30
C GLU A 114 -12.13 -0.52 3.31
N ALA A 115 -11.65 0.36 4.18
CA ALA A 115 -12.52 1.12 5.09
C ALA A 115 -13.56 1.94 4.30
N ASN A 116 -13.14 2.64 3.23
CA ASN A 116 -14.04 3.39 2.37
C ASN A 116 -15.11 2.50 1.72
N SER A 117 -14.70 1.32 1.23
CA SER A 117 -15.60 0.33 0.64
C SER A 117 -16.64 -0.17 1.64
N MET A 118 -16.25 -0.38 2.90
CA MET A 118 -17.16 -0.80 3.97
C MET A 118 -18.14 0.33 4.35
N ILE A 119 -17.67 1.57 4.44
CA ILE A 119 -18.55 2.74 4.68
C ILE A 119 -19.55 2.90 3.53
N THR A 120 -19.11 2.73 2.29
CA THR A 120 -19.95 2.84 1.08
C THR A 120 -21.11 1.84 1.08
N GLN A 121 -20.90 0.65 1.65
CA GLN A 121 -21.93 -0.38 1.77
C GLN A 121 -22.96 -0.07 2.88
N GLY A 122 -22.73 0.93 3.71
CA GLY A 122 -23.67 1.35 4.75
C GLY A 122 -24.97 1.88 4.16
N ALA A 123 -26.10 1.52 4.77
CA ALA A 123 -27.43 2.01 4.34
C ALA A 123 -27.74 3.44 4.83
N PHE A 124 -27.01 3.92 5.84
CA PHE A 124 -27.20 5.23 6.48
C PHE A 124 -28.63 5.50 7.00
N SER A 125 -29.34 4.45 7.42
CA SER A 125 -30.76 4.54 7.78
C SER A 125 -31.03 5.49 8.95
N ASN A 126 -30.16 5.56 9.95
CA ASN A 126 -30.37 6.48 11.08
C ASN A 126 -30.12 7.93 10.65
N THR A 127 -29.09 8.15 9.84
CA THR A 127 -28.73 9.47 9.30
C THR A 127 -29.83 9.99 8.39
N LEU A 128 -30.25 9.19 7.41
CA LEU A 128 -31.29 9.55 6.44
C LEU A 128 -32.65 9.78 7.10
N ALA A 129 -32.95 9.11 8.22
CA ALA A 129 -34.18 9.34 8.98
C ALA A 129 -34.28 10.72 9.64
N LEU A 130 -33.15 11.44 9.81
CA LEU A 130 -33.15 12.80 10.36
C LEU A 130 -33.57 13.86 9.33
N TYR A 131 -33.58 13.52 8.03
CA TYR A 131 -33.85 14.46 6.96
C TYR A 131 -35.30 14.98 7.00
N PRO A 132 -35.52 16.31 7.13
CA PRO A 132 -36.85 16.89 7.12
C PRO A 132 -37.23 17.21 5.67
N GLY A 133 -37.97 16.35 5.00
CA GLY A 133 -38.46 16.66 3.67
C GLY A 133 -39.50 15.67 3.16
N PRO A 134 -40.33 16.10 2.19
CA PRO A 134 -41.25 15.18 1.52
C PRO A 134 -40.49 14.16 0.64
N GLU A 135 -39.35 14.58 0.10
CA GLU A 135 -38.45 13.74 -0.70
C GLU A 135 -37.56 12.90 0.21
N ARG A 136 -37.21 11.69 -0.23
CA ARG A 136 -36.23 10.87 0.48
C ARG A 136 -34.84 11.40 0.19
N ALA A 137 -34.10 11.76 1.24
CA ALA A 137 -32.66 11.98 1.12
C ALA A 137 -31.95 10.68 0.71
N THR A 138 -30.84 10.83 -0.02
CA THR A 138 -30.03 9.71 -0.50
C THR A 138 -28.55 9.97 -0.25
N VAL A 139 -27.77 8.90 -0.17
CA VAL A 139 -26.30 9.03 -0.22
C VAL A 139 -25.91 9.25 -1.69
N ILE A 140 -25.17 10.31 -1.96
CA ILE A 140 -24.64 10.60 -3.31
C ILE A 140 -23.30 9.90 -3.50
N SER A 141 -22.40 10.02 -2.52
CA SER A 141 -21.06 9.44 -2.63
C SER A 141 -20.38 9.27 -1.28
N VAL A 142 -19.51 8.26 -1.20
CA VAL A 142 -18.54 8.06 -0.13
C VAL A 142 -17.17 7.97 -0.80
N GLN A 143 -16.28 8.89 -0.47
CA GLN A 143 -14.96 8.98 -1.07
C GLN A 143 -13.92 9.08 0.03
N LEU A 144 -12.70 8.63 -0.25
CA LEU A 144 -11.57 9.03 0.56
C LEU A 144 -11.44 10.54 0.43
N ALA A 145 -11.19 11.22 1.56
CA ALA A 145 -10.63 12.55 1.46
C ALA A 145 -9.29 12.33 0.75
N GLU A 146 -9.19 12.80 -0.49
CA GLU A 146 -7.89 13.11 -1.05
C GLU A 146 -7.32 14.16 -0.10
N LYS A 147 -6.59 13.70 0.92
CA LYS A 147 -5.53 14.51 1.48
C LYS A 147 -4.79 14.98 0.23
N GLU A 148 -4.50 16.27 0.14
CA GLU A 148 -3.54 16.80 -0.82
C GLU A 148 -2.23 16.05 -0.64
N THR A 149 -2.21 14.85 -1.19
CA THR A 149 -1.08 13.96 -1.36
C THR A 149 -0.57 14.34 -2.74
N GLY A 150 -0.45 15.65 -2.96
CA GLY A 150 0.61 16.16 -3.81
C GLY A 150 1.87 15.48 -3.29
N SER A 151 2.40 14.55 -4.07
CA SER A 151 3.77 14.08 -3.92
C SER A 151 4.13 13.49 -2.55
N ILE A 152 3.30 12.59 -1.98
CA ILE A 152 3.76 11.69 -0.92
C ILE A 152 3.44 10.23 -1.26
N ILE A 153 3.56 9.86 -2.54
CA ILE A 153 4.24 8.58 -2.82
C ILE A 153 5.58 8.76 -2.11
N SER A 154 5.66 8.28 -0.87
CA SER A 154 6.64 8.73 0.11
C SER A 154 7.98 8.94 -0.58
N ASP A 155 8.58 10.12 -0.42
CA ASP A 155 9.95 10.36 -0.89
C ASP A 155 10.85 9.19 -0.49
N GLU A 156 10.56 8.55 0.64
CA GLU A 156 11.17 7.31 1.09
C GLU A 156 10.95 6.10 0.16
N PHE A 157 9.72 5.80 -0.29
CA PHE A 157 9.47 4.70 -1.24
C PHE A 157 10.11 4.99 -2.59
N LEU A 158 10.00 6.21 -3.12
CA LEU A 158 10.68 6.60 -4.36
C LEU A 158 12.20 6.52 -4.21
N LEU A 159 12.75 7.03 -3.10
CA LEU A 159 14.18 6.92 -2.78
C LEU A 159 14.62 5.46 -2.63
N ARG A 160 13.80 4.59 -2.02
CA ARG A 160 14.05 3.15 -1.93
C ARG A 160 14.05 2.50 -3.31
N LEU A 161 13.11 2.86 -4.19
CA LEU A 161 13.08 2.40 -5.58
C LEU A 161 14.30 2.90 -6.36
N PHE A 162 14.69 4.16 -6.20
CA PHE A 162 15.90 4.72 -6.83
C PHE A 162 17.17 4.04 -6.31
N LYS A 163 17.28 3.80 -5.00
CA LYS A 163 18.42 3.07 -4.41
C LYS A 163 18.49 1.62 -4.92
N LEU A 164 17.34 0.93 -4.99
CA LEU A 164 17.26 -0.42 -5.53
C LEU A 164 17.66 -0.44 -7.02
N GLY A 165 17.12 0.48 -7.82
CA GLY A 165 17.43 0.64 -9.23
C GLY A 165 18.92 0.92 -9.47
N TYR A 166 19.51 1.82 -8.68
CA TYR A 166 20.94 2.12 -8.73
C TYR A 166 21.81 0.92 -8.32
N ALA A 167 21.42 0.18 -7.29
CA ALA A 167 22.12 -1.03 -6.87
C ALA A 167 22.11 -2.12 -7.97
N ILE A 168 20.96 -2.32 -8.63
CA ILE A 168 20.83 -3.26 -9.76
C ILE A 168 21.68 -2.80 -10.94
N LEU A 169 21.63 -1.52 -11.31
CA LEU A 169 22.41 -0.96 -12.42
C LEU A 169 23.92 -1.10 -12.17
N SER A 170 24.37 -0.77 -10.96
CA SER A 170 25.77 -0.92 -10.54
C SER A 170 26.22 -2.38 -10.61
N LEU A 171 25.41 -3.31 -10.11
CA LEU A 171 25.69 -4.75 -10.19
C LEU A 171 25.80 -5.21 -11.65
N MET A 172 24.89 -4.78 -12.52
CA MET A 172 24.93 -5.08 -13.96
C MET A 172 26.20 -4.53 -14.63
N ALA A 173 26.61 -3.31 -14.31
CA ALA A 173 27.82 -2.70 -14.84
C ALA A 173 29.09 -3.46 -14.39
N VAL A 174 29.16 -3.86 -13.12
CA VAL A 174 30.28 -4.66 -12.59
C VAL A 174 30.34 -6.03 -13.28
N LEU A 175 29.20 -6.70 -13.46
CA LEU A 175 29.16 -7.99 -14.16
C LEU A 175 29.57 -7.86 -15.62
N LEU A 176 29.10 -6.82 -16.31
CA LEU A 176 29.52 -6.52 -17.69
C LEU A 176 31.04 -6.31 -17.76
N PHE A 177 31.60 -5.53 -16.83
CA PHE A 177 33.04 -5.29 -16.77
C PHE A 177 33.83 -6.58 -16.57
N ILE A 178 33.39 -7.46 -15.65
CA ILE A 178 34.03 -8.76 -15.42
C ILE A 178 33.99 -9.62 -16.69
N VAL A 179 32.86 -9.65 -17.40
CA VAL A 179 32.73 -10.40 -18.66
C VAL A 179 33.66 -9.83 -19.75
N LEU A 180 33.76 -8.50 -19.87
CA LEU A 180 34.66 -7.86 -20.83
C LEU A 180 36.13 -8.18 -20.53
N VAL A 181 36.55 -8.08 -19.27
CA VAL A 181 37.91 -8.46 -18.86
C VAL A 181 38.18 -9.94 -19.14
N TRP A 182 37.22 -10.82 -18.83
CA TRP A 182 37.33 -12.24 -19.15
C TRP A 182 37.52 -12.45 -20.65
N MET A 183 36.68 -11.85 -21.49
CA MET A 183 36.76 -11.98 -22.95
C MET A 183 38.12 -11.49 -23.47
N CYS A 184 38.65 -10.40 -22.93
CA CYS A 184 40.01 -9.93 -23.25
C CYS A 184 41.08 -10.95 -22.80
N CYS A 185 40.97 -11.52 -21.59
CA CYS A 185 41.92 -12.52 -21.08
C CYS A 185 41.89 -13.83 -21.88
N GLN A 186 40.73 -14.29 -22.34
CA GLN A 186 40.61 -15.47 -23.19
C GLN A 186 41.01 -15.21 -24.65
N GLY A 187 40.69 -14.02 -25.17
CA GLY A 187 41.11 -13.58 -26.51
C GLY A 187 42.63 -13.46 -26.63
N CYS A 188 43.32 -13.04 -25.57
CA CYS A 188 44.79 -13.00 -25.56
C CYS A 188 45.47 -14.35 -25.27
N GLY A 189 44.74 -15.35 -24.76
CA GLY A 189 45.31 -16.60 -24.25
C GLY A 189 45.19 -17.81 -25.19
N SER A 190 44.47 -17.69 -26.31
CA SER A 190 44.37 -18.78 -27.29
C SER A 190 45.56 -18.74 -28.24
N LYS A 191 46.72 -19.19 -27.76
CA LYS A 191 47.79 -19.64 -28.65
C LYS A 191 47.25 -20.84 -29.44
N PRO A 192 47.29 -20.86 -30.78
CA PRO A 192 46.96 -22.06 -31.52
C PRO A 192 47.89 -23.17 -31.00
N VAL A 193 47.31 -24.32 -30.72
CA VAL A 193 48.07 -25.54 -30.41
C VAL A 193 48.86 -25.86 -31.68
N GLU A 194 50.14 -25.46 -31.70
CA GLU A 194 51.09 -25.95 -32.69
C GLU A 194 51.39 -27.41 -32.31
N GLU A 195 50.67 -28.28 -33.00
CA GLU A 195 50.89 -29.71 -33.05
C GLU A 195 52.17 -29.96 -33.87
N GLY A 196 53.23 -30.43 -33.21
CA GLY A 196 54.38 -31.03 -33.90
C GLY A 196 55.73 -30.45 -33.53
N ALA A 197 56.47 -31.17 -32.69
CA ALA A 197 57.88 -31.48 -32.90
C ALA A 197 58.32 -32.42 -31.77
N GLU A 198 58.15 -33.71 -32.02
CA GLU A 198 58.85 -34.78 -31.32
C GLU A 198 60.29 -34.82 -31.86
N PRO A 199 61.34 -34.79 -31.01
CA PRO A 199 62.65 -35.28 -31.42
C PRO A 199 63.02 -36.48 -30.55
N TYR A 200 62.84 -37.67 -31.12
CA TYR A 200 63.49 -38.89 -30.66
C TYR A 200 65.01 -38.73 -30.75
N PRO A 201 65.80 -39.03 -29.70
CA PRO A 201 67.21 -39.32 -29.88
C PRO A 201 67.37 -40.79 -30.24
N VAL A 202 67.94 -41.02 -31.42
CA VAL A 202 68.41 -42.32 -31.90
C VAL A 202 69.90 -42.44 -31.57
N ASN A 203 70.28 -43.63 -31.08
CA ASN A 203 71.59 -44.17 -30.70
C ASN A 203 72.01 -43.97 -29.24
#